data_AF-A0A5B6ZJB2-F1
#
_entry.id   AF-A0A5B6ZJB2-F1
#
_cell.length_a   1.000
_cell.length_b   1.000
_cell.length_c   1.000
_cell.angle_alpha   90.00
_cell.angle_beta   90.00
_cell.angle_gamma   90.00
#
_symmetry.space_group_name_H-M   'P 1'
#
loop_
_entity.id
_entity.type
_entity.pdbx_description
1 polymer ?
#
loop_
_entity_poly.entity_id
_entity_poly.type
_entity_poly.pdbx_seq_one_letter_code
_entity_poly.pdbx_strand_id
1 'polypeptide(L)'
;MVVATSRGSIASAEPSSEWRLIASPLVSVPGPQPLPTQPTANPPNPLSTDTGSIILSTSSGVAFSGPNLIPEITASNPQHTTNAFAIQGENNMVEMNGFRIHHDEVGLARRIISKYPDIGASCQFIGHGIRSMVFKSLLNAIHILEGKTLQALSSDEIQNARNFLIDAKVGGLNVEWLLARIEEITEARDRVQVIAHWETIQEQVQDLRARLAEAEEQLQQVELQVGDLDLLADVEEDRDLLAEFL
;
A
#
# COMPACT_ATOMS: atom_id res chain seq x y z
N MET A 1 -30.87 29.36 -50.85
CA MET A 1 -31.91 29.26 -49.81
C MET A 1 -31.68 27.92 -49.10
N VAL A 2 -30.71 27.83 -48.19
CA VAL A 2 -30.83 27.98 -46.72
C VAL A 2 -32.09 27.29 -46.19
N VAL A 3 -31.94 26.13 -45.55
CA VAL A 3 -32.01 25.96 -44.09
C VAL A 3 -31.58 24.52 -43.78
N ALA A 4 -30.57 24.40 -42.93
CA ALA A 4 -30.18 23.17 -42.26
C ALA A 4 -31.05 22.98 -41.00
N THR A 5 -31.38 21.74 -40.67
CA THR A 5 -31.69 21.38 -39.28
C THR A 5 -31.04 20.05 -38.91
N SER A 6 -30.11 20.20 -37.98
CA SER A 6 -29.42 19.21 -37.18
C SER A 6 -30.33 18.62 -36.10
N ARG A 7 -30.17 17.32 -35.83
CA ARG A 7 -30.48 16.62 -34.57
C ARG A 7 -29.80 15.26 -34.70
N GLY A 8 -28.79 14.88 -33.95
CA GLY A 8 -28.51 15.18 -32.55
C GLY A 8 -28.24 13.82 -31.91
N SER A 9 -27.06 13.27 -32.22
CA SER A 9 -26.57 12.01 -31.65
C SER A 9 -26.18 12.26 -30.20
N ILE A 10 -27.03 11.85 -29.27
CA ILE A 10 -26.69 11.74 -27.86
C ILE A 10 -25.88 10.47 -27.68
N ALA A 11 -24.57 10.60 -27.89
CA ALA A 11 -23.59 9.69 -27.32
C ALA A 11 -23.77 9.74 -25.79
N SER A 12 -24.32 8.67 -25.25
CA SER A 12 -24.35 8.42 -23.82
C SER A 12 -22.90 8.27 -23.38
N ALA A 13 -22.34 9.33 -22.78
CA ALA A 13 -21.03 9.28 -22.17
C ALA A 13 -21.07 8.28 -21.00
N GLU A 14 -20.46 7.11 -21.20
CA GLU A 14 -20.14 6.23 -20.09
C GLU A 14 -19.24 6.99 -19.09
N PRO A 15 -19.54 6.98 -17.78
CA PRO A 15 -18.64 7.56 -16.80
C PRO A 15 -17.36 6.73 -16.70
N SER A 16 -16.24 7.43 -16.86
CA SER A 16 -14.83 7.00 -16.79
C SER A 16 -14.59 5.78 -15.90
N SER A 17 -14.00 4.74 -16.48
CA SER A 17 -13.67 3.43 -15.91
C SER A 17 -12.67 3.41 -14.74
N GLU A 18 -12.31 4.57 -14.18
CA GLU A 18 -11.18 4.75 -13.27
C GLU A 18 -11.42 4.30 -11.83
N TRP A 19 -12.66 4.03 -11.41
CA TRP A 19 -12.99 3.62 -10.02
C TRP A 19 -13.53 2.19 -9.89
N ARG A 20 -13.42 1.33 -10.92
CA ARG A 20 -13.90 -0.06 -10.81
C ARG A 20 -13.24 -0.84 -9.67
N LEU A 21 -12.00 -0.48 -9.31
CA LEU A 21 -11.29 -1.02 -8.16
C LEU A 21 -11.57 -0.28 -6.85
N ILE A 22 -12.51 0.66 -6.74
CA ILE A 22 -12.76 1.39 -5.47
C ILE A 22 -14.27 1.48 -5.14
N ALA A 23 -15.14 1.20 -6.11
CA ALA A 23 -16.58 1.41 -5.98
C ALA A 23 -17.44 0.15 -5.83
N SER A 24 -16.87 -1.05 -5.70
CA SER A 24 -17.66 -2.28 -5.54
C SER A 24 -18.36 -2.35 -4.17
N PRO A 25 -19.66 -2.69 -4.11
CA PRO A 25 -20.40 -2.80 -2.85
C PRO A 25 -20.02 -4.05 -2.04
N LEU A 26 -20.17 -3.96 -0.71
CA LEU A 26 -19.97 -5.05 0.25
C LEU A 26 -20.73 -6.31 -0.21
N VAL A 27 -19.98 -7.37 -0.56
CA VAL A 27 -20.56 -8.70 -0.63
C VAL A 27 -20.84 -9.16 0.81
N SER A 28 -22.13 -9.29 1.12
CA SER A 28 -22.59 -9.84 2.40
C SER A 28 -22.18 -11.30 2.49
N VAL A 29 -21.15 -11.59 3.28
CA VAL A 29 -20.72 -12.96 3.60
C VAL A 29 -21.74 -13.59 4.57
N PRO A 30 -22.23 -14.82 4.33
CA PRO A 30 -23.07 -15.52 5.30
C PRO A 30 -22.25 -15.86 6.54
N GLY A 31 -22.75 -15.48 7.72
CA GLY A 31 -22.04 -15.64 8.99
C GLY A 31 -21.75 -17.11 9.37
N PRO A 32 -20.63 -17.38 10.06
CA PRO A 32 -20.28 -18.72 10.50
C PRO A 32 -21.21 -19.22 11.63
N GLN A 33 -21.69 -20.46 11.50
CA GLN A 33 -22.41 -21.17 12.56
C GLN A 33 -21.48 -21.48 13.76
N PRO A 34 -21.99 -21.44 15.01
CA PRO A 34 -21.19 -21.72 16.19
C PRO A 34 -21.03 -23.24 16.45
N LEU A 35 -19.80 -23.68 16.71
CA LEU A 35 -19.46 -25.01 17.26
C LEU A 35 -19.12 -24.89 18.77
N PRO A 36 -19.07 -25.98 19.56
CA PRO A 36 -19.63 -26.03 20.90
C PRO A 36 -18.61 -25.67 21.98
N THR A 37 -19.09 -25.05 23.04
CA THR A 37 -18.36 -24.66 24.25
C THR A 37 -17.76 -25.85 25.00
N GLN A 38 -16.46 -25.80 25.26
CA GLN A 38 -15.77 -26.59 26.29
C GLN A 38 -15.35 -25.66 27.44
N PRO A 39 -15.51 -26.05 28.73
CA PRO A 39 -15.23 -25.19 29.86
C PRO A 39 -13.78 -25.33 30.34
N THR A 40 -13.05 -24.22 30.46
CA THR A 40 -11.72 -24.23 31.10
C THR A 40 -11.50 -23.00 31.97
N ALA A 41 -11.38 -23.29 33.27
CA ALA A 41 -10.55 -22.70 34.31
C ALA A 41 -10.50 -21.17 34.53
N ASN A 42 -10.83 -20.79 35.76
CA ASN A 42 -10.64 -19.47 36.36
C ASN A 42 -9.17 -18.99 36.29
N PRO A 43 -8.92 -17.69 36.10
CA PRO A 43 -7.61 -17.08 36.35
C PRO A 43 -7.39 -16.77 37.84
N PRO A 44 -6.16 -16.86 38.37
CA PRO A 44 -5.82 -16.40 39.72
C PRO A 44 -5.61 -14.87 39.79
N ASN A 45 -5.95 -14.30 40.95
CA ASN A 45 -5.83 -12.88 41.31
C ASN A 45 -4.37 -12.33 41.27
N PRO A 46 -4.20 -11.01 41.09
CA PRO A 46 -2.89 -10.36 41.11
C PRO A 46 -2.34 -10.12 42.53
N LEU A 47 -1.04 -10.34 42.67
CA LEU A 47 -0.23 -10.09 43.87
C LEU A 47 0.26 -8.63 43.89
N SER A 48 0.02 -7.94 45.01
CA SER A 48 0.54 -6.61 45.31
C SER A 48 2.05 -6.62 45.52
N THR A 49 2.74 -5.61 44.96
CA THR A 49 3.97 -5.08 45.54
C THR A 49 4.00 -3.56 45.42
N ASP A 50 3.85 -2.96 46.59
CA ASP A 50 4.27 -1.64 47.03
C ASP A 50 5.73 -1.34 46.64
N THR A 51 6.06 -0.10 46.24
CA THR A 51 7.30 0.63 46.63
C THR A 51 7.26 2.07 46.07
N GLY A 52 7.11 3.04 46.96
CA GLY A 52 8.04 4.18 47.05
C GLY A 52 7.83 5.41 46.15
N SER A 53 7.02 6.36 46.62
CA SER A 53 7.15 7.79 46.31
C SER A 53 8.49 8.34 46.76
N ILE A 54 9.16 9.13 45.90
CA ILE A 54 10.18 10.09 46.32
C ILE A 54 9.74 11.47 45.86
N ILE A 55 9.34 12.28 46.84
CA ILE A 55 9.23 13.73 46.75
C ILE A 55 10.60 14.29 47.13
N LEU A 56 11.19 15.14 46.29
CA LEU A 56 12.34 15.95 46.68
C LEU A 56 11.98 17.42 46.58
N SER A 57 11.75 18.02 47.75
CA SER A 57 11.71 19.46 47.97
C SER A 57 12.95 19.86 48.75
N THR A 58 13.67 20.89 48.29
CA THR A 58 14.52 21.83 49.05
C THR A 58 15.14 22.77 48.01
N SER A 59 15.36 24.07 48.18
CA SER A 59 15.13 25.06 49.25
C SER A 59 15.67 26.40 48.71
N SER A 60 15.11 27.54 49.15
CA SER A 60 15.77 28.85 49.34
C SER A 60 16.46 29.50 48.13
N GLY A 61 16.12 30.70 47.64
CA GLY A 61 15.71 31.91 48.35
C GLY A 61 16.84 32.93 48.30
N VAL A 62 16.69 34.03 47.54
CA VAL A 62 17.06 35.40 47.92
C VAL A 62 16.56 36.39 46.86
N ALA A 63 15.85 37.40 47.34
CA ALA A 63 15.50 38.61 46.61
C ALA A 63 16.70 39.55 46.51
N PHE A 64 16.79 40.34 45.43
CA PHE A 64 17.51 41.62 45.48
C PHE A 64 16.82 42.67 44.61
N SER A 65 16.68 43.84 45.22
CA SER A 65 16.06 45.07 44.72
C SER A 65 16.67 45.62 43.44
N GLY A 66 15.86 46.41 42.70
CA GLY A 66 16.33 47.36 41.67
C GLY A 66 17.18 48.52 42.24
N PRO A 67 17.37 49.66 41.54
CA PRO A 67 16.41 50.30 40.61
C PRO A 67 16.98 50.93 39.31
N ASN A 68 16.04 51.35 38.45
CA ASN A 68 16.02 52.49 37.51
C ASN A 68 17.24 52.83 36.63
N LEU A 69 16.98 53.05 35.33
CA LEU A 69 17.01 54.38 34.68
C LEU A 69 16.74 54.25 33.16
N ILE A 70 15.72 54.97 32.68
CA ILE A 70 15.49 55.32 31.26
C ILE A 70 16.29 56.61 30.98
N PRO A 71 16.86 56.76 29.77
CA PRO A 71 16.42 57.83 28.85
C PRO A 71 16.33 57.29 27.40
N GLU A 72 15.17 57.27 26.75
CA GLU A 72 14.62 58.36 25.91
C GLU A 72 15.68 59.13 25.12
N ILE A 73 15.95 58.77 23.85
CA ILE A 73 16.20 59.76 22.79
C ILE A 73 15.80 59.23 21.39
N THR A 74 14.98 60.04 20.72
CA THR A 74 14.85 60.28 19.27
C THR A 74 14.19 59.28 18.33
N ALA A 75 13.04 59.74 17.83
CA ALA A 75 12.39 59.34 16.60
C ALA A 75 13.26 59.51 15.35
N SER A 76 13.15 58.56 14.42
CA SER A 76 13.24 58.80 12.98
C SER A 76 12.35 57.79 12.25
N ASN A 77 11.40 58.34 11.50
CA ASN A 77 10.35 57.68 10.71
C ASN A 77 10.97 56.90 9.52
N PRO A 78 10.26 55.90 8.94
CA PRO A 78 10.82 54.89 8.06
C PRO A 78 10.82 55.36 6.61
N GLN A 79 11.87 55.02 5.87
CA GLN A 79 11.79 54.98 4.42
C GLN A 79 11.46 53.55 3.98
N HIS A 80 10.22 53.44 3.53
CA HIS A 80 9.70 52.47 2.58
C HIS A 80 10.75 52.14 1.51
N THR A 81 11.35 50.96 1.60
CA THR A 81 11.68 50.18 0.41
C THR A 81 11.07 48.81 0.62
N THR A 82 9.77 48.75 0.33
CA THR A 82 9.10 47.52 -0.07
C THR A 82 9.82 47.02 -1.31
N ASN A 83 10.90 46.27 -1.12
CA ASN A 83 11.29 45.26 -2.08
C ASN A 83 10.18 44.24 -2.04
N ALA A 84 9.17 44.47 -2.87
CA ALA A 84 8.22 43.45 -3.28
C ALA A 84 9.04 42.37 -3.98
N PHE A 85 9.59 41.46 -3.18
CA PHE A 85 9.84 40.11 -3.62
C PHE A 85 8.46 39.60 -4.00
N ALA A 86 8.16 39.64 -5.30
CA ALA A 86 6.99 39.00 -5.84
C ALA A 86 7.05 37.54 -5.40
N ILE A 87 6.25 37.18 -4.40
CA ILE A 87 5.87 35.79 -4.16
C ILE A 87 4.95 35.44 -5.33
N GLN A 88 5.56 35.12 -6.46
CA GLN A 88 4.91 34.41 -7.55
C GLN A 88 4.67 32.99 -7.02
N GLY A 89 3.52 32.76 -6.38
CA GLY A 89 3.19 31.44 -5.86
C GLY A 89 1.83 31.26 -5.17
N GLU A 90 1.06 32.33 -4.87
CA GLU A 90 -0.22 32.17 -4.16
C GLU A 90 -1.45 32.01 -5.08
N ASN A 91 -1.30 32.02 -6.41
CA ASN A 91 -2.43 32.10 -7.34
C ASN A 91 -3.02 30.75 -7.79
N ASN A 92 -2.65 29.61 -7.18
CA ASN A 92 -3.15 28.30 -7.60
C ASN A 92 -3.69 27.42 -6.46
N MET A 93 -4.18 28.06 -5.40
CA MET A 93 -4.83 27.38 -4.29
C MET A 93 -6.28 27.81 -4.17
N VAL A 94 -7.17 26.84 -3.99
CA VAL A 94 -8.61 27.04 -3.85
C VAL A 94 -9.03 26.58 -2.46
N GLU A 95 -9.81 27.41 -1.77
CA GLU A 95 -10.40 27.03 -0.49
C GLU A 95 -11.70 26.25 -0.71
N MET A 96 -11.81 25.09 -0.10
CA MET A 96 -13.00 24.23 -0.18
C MET A 96 -13.19 23.50 1.16
N ASN A 97 -14.36 23.65 1.77
CA ASN A 97 -14.74 23.00 3.03
C ASN A 97 -13.72 23.21 4.19
N GLY A 98 -13.11 24.39 4.24
CA GLY A 98 -12.08 24.75 5.23
C GLY A 98 -10.67 24.22 4.94
N PHE A 99 -10.45 23.61 3.77
CA PHE A 99 -9.15 23.14 3.28
C PHE A 99 -8.66 24.03 2.14
N ARG A 100 -7.36 24.30 2.09
CA ARG A 100 -6.69 24.98 0.98
C ARG A 100 -6.02 23.91 0.10
N ILE A 101 -6.54 23.74 -1.11
CA ILE A 101 -6.16 22.65 -2.02
C ILE A 101 -5.60 23.24 -3.31
N HIS A 102 -4.60 22.59 -3.91
CA HIS A 102 -4.05 23.02 -5.19
C HIS A 102 -5.08 22.86 -6.31
N HIS A 103 -5.14 23.80 -7.26
CA HIS A 103 -6.16 23.82 -8.31
C HIS A 103 -6.29 22.48 -9.07
N ASP A 104 -5.16 21.83 -9.37
CA ASP A 104 -5.12 20.56 -10.11
C ASP A 104 -5.79 19.40 -9.34
N GLU A 105 -5.83 19.49 -8.02
CA GLU A 105 -6.39 18.47 -7.14
C GLU A 105 -7.84 18.77 -6.73
N VAL A 106 -8.37 19.96 -7.07
CA VAL A 106 -9.73 20.38 -6.71
C VAL A 106 -10.77 19.42 -7.26
N GLY A 107 -10.57 18.90 -8.47
CA GLY A 107 -11.48 17.92 -9.07
C GLY A 107 -11.60 16.65 -8.23
N LEU A 108 -10.46 16.08 -7.84
CA LEU A 108 -10.41 14.90 -6.98
C LEU A 108 -11.00 15.19 -5.59
N ALA A 109 -10.54 16.27 -4.95
CA ALA A 109 -10.99 16.66 -3.62
C ALA A 109 -12.50 16.92 -3.57
N ARG A 110 -13.07 17.55 -4.60
CA ARG A 110 -14.52 17.80 -4.70
C ARG A 110 -15.30 16.49 -4.77
N ARG A 111 -14.82 15.52 -5.55
CA ARG A 111 -15.44 14.17 -5.63
C ARG A 111 -15.43 13.48 -4.27
N ILE A 112 -14.32 13.54 -3.54
CA ILE A 112 -14.18 12.95 -2.21
C ILE A 112 -15.16 13.59 -1.23
N ILE A 113 -15.14 14.92 -1.10
CA ILE A 113 -16.00 15.64 -0.16
C ILE A 113 -17.48 15.46 -0.50
N SER A 114 -17.83 15.36 -1.80
CA SER A 114 -19.22 15.10 -2.20
C SER A 114 -19.68 13.69 -1.80
N LYS A 115 -18.78 12.70 -1.82
CA LYS A 115 -19.08 11.31 -1.44
C LYS A 115 -19.03 11.11 0.09
N TYR A 116 -18.13 11.81 0.76
CA TYR A 116 -17.88 11.73 2.21
C TYR A 116 -17.90 13.16 2.79
N PRO A 117 -19.09 13.77 2.97
CA PRO A 117 -19.20 15.15 3.43
C PRO A 117 -18.68 15.35 4.86
N ASP A 118 -18.72 14.31 5.68
CA ASP A 118 -18.26 14.26 7.06
C ASP A 118 -16.79 13.82 7.20
N ILE A 119 -16.05 13.71 6.09
CA ILE A 119 -14.66 13.22 6.10
C ILE A 119 -13.74 13.95 7.08
N GLY A 120 -14.00 15.25 7.31
CA GLY A 120 -13.23 16.09 8.23
C GLY A 120 -13.95 16.41 9.55
N ALA A 121 -15.05 15.74 9.88
CA ALA A 121 -15.87 16.09 11.05
C ALA A 121 -15.10 15.99 12.38
N SER A 122 -14.16 15.05 12.48
CA SER A 122 -13.32 14.86 13.66
C SER A 122 -12.03 15.69 13.64
N CYS A 123 -11.82 16.52 12.61
CA CYS A 123 -10.62 17.32 12.46
C CYS A 123 -10.71 18.61 13.32
N GLN A 124 -10.01 18.61 14.45
CA GLN A 124 -10.09 19.69 15.45
C GLN A 124 -9.08 20.83 15.21
N PHE A 125 -8.34 20.80 14.09
CA PHE A 125 -7.35 21.83 13.80
C PHE A 125 -8.03 23.17 13.44
N ILE A 126 -7.69 24.22 14.18
CA ILE A 126 -8.18 25.58 13.94
C ILE A 126 -7.49 26.18 12.70
N GLY A 127 -6.22 25.85 12.48
CA GLY A 127 -5.43 26.39 11.37
C GLY A 127 -5.72 25.71 10.04
N HIS A 128 -6.13 26.49 9.03
CA HIS A 128 -6.30 26.02 7.65
C HIS A 128 -5.05 25.35 7.09
N GLY A 129 -3.84 25.79 7.48
CA GLY A 129 -2.59 25.17 7.04
C GLY A 129 -2.48 23.70 7.44
N ILE A 130 -2.74 23.37 8.71
CA ILE A 130 -2.67 22.00 9.21
C ILE A 130 -3.77 21.14 8.59
N ARG A 131 -5.01 21.64 8.54
CA ARG A 131 -6.12 20.96 7.86
C ARG A 131 -5.76 20.59 6.42
N SER A 132 -5.14 21.51 5.71
CA SER A 132 -4.72 21.31 4.31
C SER A 132 -3.63 20.26 4.18
N MET A 133 -2.65 20.22 5.11
CA MET A 133 -1.63 19.18 5.13
C MET A 133 -2.24 17.79 5.38
N VAL A 134 -3.16 17.68 6.35
CA VAL A 134 -3.86 16.43 6.64
C VAL A 134 -4.67 15.95 5.44
N PHE A 135 -5.39 16.85 4.78
CA PHE A 135 -6.14 16.52 3.56
C PHE A 135 -5.21 16.17 2.39
N LYS A 136 -4.03 16.79 2.31
CA LYS A 136 -3.01 16.45 1.31
C LYS A 136 -2.46 15.04 1.51
N SER A 137 -2.30 14.57 2.75
CA SER A 137 -1.94 13.16 2.99
C SER A 137 -2.97 12.20 2.38
N LEU A 138 -4.27 12.48 2.53
CA LEU A 138 -5.31 11.70 1.85
C LEU A 138 -5.17 11.74 0.32
N LEU A 139 -4.94 12.91 -0.28
CA LEU A 139 -4.78 13.04 -1.73
C LEU A 139 -3.54 12.27 -2.23
N ASN A 140 -2.41 12.36 -1.52
CA ASN A 140 -1.21 11.60 -1.85
C ASN A 140 -1.46 10.09 -1.84
N ALA A 141 -2.18 9.57 -0.83
CA ALA A 141 -2.53 8.16 -0.78
C ALA A 141 -3.34 7.74 -2.01
N ILE A 142 -4.32 8.56 -2.42
CA ILE A 142 -5.14 8.29 -3.60
C ILE A 142 -4.31 8.33 -4.88
N HIS A 143 -3.44 9.33 -5.06
CA HIS A 143 -2.55 9.43 -6.24
C HIS A 143 -1.63 8.22 -6.39
N ILE A 144 -1.18 7.61 -5.28
CA ILE A 144 -0.35 6.42 -5.33
C ILE A 144 -1.14 5.21 -5.86
N LEU A 145 -2.43 5.11 -5.49
CA LEU A 145 -3.30 3.99 -5.81
C LEU A 145 -4.03 4.15 -7.16
N GLU A 146 -4.30 5.39 -7.58
CA GLU A 146 -5.08 5.70 -8.77
C GLU A 146 -4.33 5.29 -10.05
N GLY A 147 -5.07 4.76 -11.03
CA GLY A 147 -4.56 4.44 -12.36
C GLY A 147 -3.63 3.23 -12.47
N LYS A 148 -3.33 2.51 -11.37
CA LYS A 148 -2.45 1.33 -11.38
C LYS A 148 -3.23 0.02 -11.29
N THR A 149 -2.72 -1.01 -11.96
CA THR A 149 -3.21 -2.39 -11.80
C THR A 149 -2.61 -3.01 -10.53
N LEU A 150 -3.24 -4.07 -10.00
CA LEU A 150 -2.72 -4.78 -8.82
C LEU A 150 -1.30 -5.32 -9.00
N GLN A 151 -0.91 -5.65 -10.24
CA GLN A 151 0.45 -6.13 -10.55
C GLN A 151 1.47 -4.99 -10.66
N ALA A 152 1.03 -3.79 -11.05
CA ALA A 152 1.89 -2.62 -11.18
C ALA A 152 2.16 -1.93 -9.83
N LEU A 153 1.31 -2.16 -8.82
CA LEU A 153 1.49 -1.64 -7.47
C LEU A 153 2.59 -2.40 -6.73
N SER A 154 3.63 -1.69 -6.33
CA SER A 154 4.68 -2.26 -5.49
C SER A 154 4.24 -2.36 -4.02
N SER A 155 4.90 -3.23 -3.25
CA SER A 155 4.65 -3.34 -1.81
C SER A 155 4.95 -2.03 -1.09
N ASP A 156 6.00 -1.32 -1.51
CA ASP A 156 6.41 -0.05 -0.91
C ASP A 156 5.40 1.06 -1.22
N GLU A 157 4.81 1.07 -2.43
CA GLU A 157 3.77 2.03 -2.79
C GLU A 157 2.51 1.82 -1.97
N ILE A 158 2.05 0.58 -1.81
CA ILE A 158 0.90 0.25 -0.97
C ILE A 158 1.19 0.66 0.49
N GLN A 159 2.39 0.39 0.99
CA GLN A 159 2.78 0.79 2.34
C GLN A 159 2.86 2.31 2.50
N ASN A 160 3.37 3.03 1.51
CA ASN A 160 3.42 4.49 1.52
C ASN A 160 2.01 5.10 1.51
N ALA A 161 1.11 4.59 0.67
CA ALA A 161 -0.29 4.99 0.68
C ALA A 161 -0.94 4.75 2.05
N ARG A 162 -0.67 3.58 2.66
CA ARG A 162 -1.14 3.25 4.01
C ARG A 162 -0.63 4.26 5.06
N ASN A 163 0.65 4.59 5.03
CA ASN A 163 1.25 5.57 5.95
C ASN A 163 0.58 6.94 5.81
N PHE A 164 0.37 7.42 4.58
CA PHE A 164 -0.35 8.67 4.33
C PHE A 164 -1.79 8.66 4.88
N LEU A 165 -2.48 7.53 4.83
CA LEU A 165 -3.82 7.40 5.43
C LEU A 165 -3.79 7.34 6.95
N ILE A 166 -2.75 6.73 7.54
CA ILE A 166 -2.56 6.76 8.99
C ILE A 166 -2.36 8.22 9.44
N ASP A 167 -1.53 8.98 8.73
CA ASP A 167 -1.33 10.41 9.02
C ASP A 167 -2.64 11.22 8.89
N ALA A 168 -3.41 10.96 7.82
CA ALA A 168 -4.72 11.57 7.61
C ALA A 168 -5.70 11.24 8.74
N LYS A 169 -5.71 9.98 9.19
CA LYS A 169 -6.55 9.49 10.30
C LYS A 169 -6.15 10.11 11.64
N VAL A 170 -4.85 10.16 11.94
CA VAL A 170 -4.32 10.83 13.14
C VAL A 170 -4.67 12.32 13.11
N GLY A 171 -4.70 12.93 11.92
CA GLY A 171 -5.18 14.30 11.73
C GLY A 171 -6.70 14.49 11.83
N GLY A 172 -7.45 13.43 12.17
CA GLY A 172 -8.89 13.49 12.40
C GLY A 172 -9.75 13.35 11.14
N LEU A 173 -9.20 12.84 10.03
CA LEU A 173 -10.03 12.46 8.88
C LEU A 173 -10.61 11.05 9.03
N ASN A 174 -11.87 10.89 8.65
CA ASN A 174 -12.56 9.60 8.56
C ASN A 174 -12.17 8.91 7.26
N VAL A 175 -11.09 8.11 7.30
CA VAL A 175 -10.48 7.42 6.16
C VAL A 175 -10.47 5.89 6.33
N GLU A 176 -11.23 5.38 7.29
CA GLU A 176 -11.40 3.96 7.60
C GLU A 176 -11.78 3.14 6.35
N TRP A 177 -12.63 3.71 5.50
CA TRP A 177 -13.07 3.07 4.26
C TRP A 177 -11.90 2.83 3.28
N LEU A 178 -10.93 3.74 3.22
CA LEU A 178 -9.80 3.63 2.30
C LEU A 178 -8.69 2.76 2.91
N LEU A 179 -8.53 2.79 4.25
CA LEU A 179 -7.66 1.85 4.96
C LEU A 179 -8.13 0.40 4.76
N ALA A 180 -9.43 0.12 4.93
CA ALA A 180 -9.99 -1.20 4.65
C ALA A 180 -9.75 -1.60 3.19
N ARG A 181 -9.91 -0.67 2.25
CA ARG A 181 -9.65 -0.92 0.83
C ARG A 181 -8.18 -1.22 0.53
N ILE A 182 -7.23 -0.60 1.24
CA ILE A 182 -5.80 -0.93 1.11
C ILE A 182 -5.52 -2.37 1.55
N GLU A 183 -6.16 -2.88 2.61
CA GLU A 183 -5.99 -4.29 2.99
C GLU A 183 -6.48 -5.23 1.89
N GLU A 184 -7.66 -4.95 1.33
CA GLU A 184 -8.21 -5.75 0.22
C GLU A 184 -7.29 -5.72 -1.01
N ILE A 185 -6.72 -4.57 -1.35
CA ILE A 185 -5.74 -4.43 -2.43
C ILE A 185 -4.48 -5.26 -2.14
N THR A 186 -3.99 -5.22 -0.90
CA THR A 186 -2.81 -5.96 -0.46
C THR A 186 -3.04 -7.47 -0.61
N GLU A 187 -4.15 -7.98 -0.05
CA GLU A 187 -4.51 -9.39 -0.16
C GLU A 187 -4.71 -9.84 -1.61
N ALA A 188 -5.37 -9.02 -2.42
CA ALA A 188 -5.60 -9.34 -3.83
C ALA A 188 -4.30 -9.40 -4.62
N ARG A 189 -3.38 -8.46 -4.38
CA ARG A 189 -2.05 -8.43 -5.00
C ARG A 189 -1.22 -9.64 -4.61
N ASP A 190 -1.22 -10.03 -3.33
CA ASP A 190 -0.50 -11.21 -2.86
C ASP A 190 -1.03 -12.49 -3.50
N ARG A 191 -2.35 -12.63 -3.62
CA ARG A 191 -2.96 -13.76 -4.35
C ARG A 191 -2.52 -13.82 -5.80
N VAL A 192 -2.50 -12.69 -6.51
CA VAL A 192 -2.03 -12.64 -7.91
C VAL A 192 -0.57 -13.06 -8.00
N GLN A 193 0.28 -12.63 -7.06
CA GLN A 193 1.68 -13.03 -7.04
C GLN A 193 1.84 -14.54 -6.77
N VAL A 194 1.07 -15.10 -5.84
CA VAL A 194 1.10 -16.54 -5.54
C VAL A 194 0.67 -17.37 -6.76
N ILE A 195 -0.39 -16.95 -7.46
CA ILE A 195 -0.86 -17.64 -8.68
C ILE A 195 0.22 -17.61 -9.77
N ALA A 196 0.81 -16.45 -10.05
CA ALA A 196 1.86 -16.32 -11.05
C ALA A 196 3.09 -17.18 -10.69
N HIS A 197 3.46 -17.22 -9.41
CA HIS A 197 4.57 -18.06 -8.95
C HIS A 197 4.25 -19.56 -9.06
N TRP A 198 3.03 -19.96 -8.75
CA TRP A 198 2.56 -21.33 -8.90
C TRP A 198 2.62 -21.79 -10.37
N GLU A 199 2.17 -20.96 -11.31
CA GLU A 199 2.24 -21.25 -12.75
C GLU A 199 3.68 -21.49 -13.20
N THR A 200 4.63 -20.65 -12.76
CA THR A 200 6.06 -20.86 -13.04
C THR A 200 6.60 -22.17 -12.46
N ILE A 201 6.22 -22.52 -11.23
CA ILE A 201 6.63 -23.79 -10.62
C ILE A 201 6.03 -24.97 -11.41
N GLN A 202 4.78 -24.87 -11.85
CA GLN A 202 4.15 -25.93 -12.64
C GLN A 202 4.88 -26.15 -13.97
N GLU A 203 5.29 -25.09 -14.66
CA GLU A 203 6.08 -25.19 -15.88
C GLU A 203 7.42 -25.90 -15.64
N GLN A 204 8.14 -25.53 -14.57
CA GLN A 204 9.41 -26.18 -14.21
C GLN A 204 9.23 -27.67 -13.87
N VAL A 205 8.15 -28.02 -13.18
CA VAL A 205 7.84 -29.43 -12.88
C VAL A 205 7.55 -30.22 -14.15
N GLN A 206 6.87 -29.62 -15.13
CA GLN A 206 6.61 -30.28 -16.42
C GLN A 206 7.90 -30.46 -17.24
N ASP A 207 8.76 -29.44 -17.30
CA ASP A 207 10.08 -29.53 -17.94
C ASP A 207 10.93 -30.65 -17.34
N LEU A 208 11.04 -30.69 -16.01
CA LEU A 208 11.81 -31.70 -15.30
C LEU A 208 11.27 -33.11 -15.53
N ARG A 209 9.94 -33.29 -15.60
CA ARG A 209 9.32 -34.58 -15.92
C ARG A 209 9.64 -35.02 -17.34
N ALA A 210 9.61 -34.12 -18.31
CA ALA A 210 9.95 -34.44 -19.70
C ALA A 210 11.42 -34.89 -19.81
N ARG A 211 12.33 -34.16 -19.16
CA ARG A 211 13.76 -34.49 -19.13
C ARG A 211 14.06 -35.80 -18.39
N LEU A 212 13.30 -36.11 -17.34
CA LEU A 212 13.41 -37.39 -16.64
C LEU A 212 13.00 -38.53 -17.56
N ALA A 213 11.86 -38.42 -18.25
CA ALA A 213 11.39 -39.43 -19.19
C ALA A 213 12.39 -39.68 -20.33
N GLU A 214 12.98 -38.61 -20.87
CA GLU A 214 14.02 -38.71 -21.89
C GLU A 214 15.28 -39.43 -21.36
N ALA A 215 15.72 -39.10 -20.14
CA ALA A 215 16.87 -39.75 -19.53
C ALA A 215 16.60 -41.25 -19.23
N GLU A 216 15.39 -41.60 -18.83
CA GLU A 216 14.97 -42.99 -18.62
C GLU A 216 14.96 -43.78 -19.94
N GLU A 217 14.50 -43.18 -21.05
CA GLU A 217 14.55 -43.81 -22.37
C GLU A 217 16.00 -44.02 -22.83
N GLN A 218 16.87 -43.02 -22.64
CA GLN A 218 18.29 -43.15 -22.96
C GLN A 218 18.96 -44.25 -22.12
N LEU A 219 18.60 -44.37 -20.83
CA LEU A 219 19.12 -45.43 -19.97
C LEU A 219 18.70 -46.81 -20.47
N GLN A 220 17.42 -47.00 -20.79
CA GLN A 220 16.92 -48.27 -21.36
C GLN A 220 17.62 -48.62 -22.68
N GLN A 221 17.85 -47.62 -23.53
CA GLN A 221 18.57 -47.82 -24.79
C GLN A 221 20.02 -48.28 -24.57
N VAL A 222 20.71 -47.71 -23.58
CA VAL A 222 22.07 -48.11 -23.20
C VAL A 222 22.09 -49.50 -22.56
N GLU A 223 21.14 -49.82 -21.69
CA GLU A 223 21.01 -51.15 -21.08
C GLU A 223 20.83 -52.25 -22.14
N LEU A 224 20.01 -52.01 -23.17
CA LEU A 224 19.87 -52.93 -24.31
C LEU A 224 21.18 -53.11 -25.08
N GLN A 225 21.90 -52.01 -25.36
CA GLN A 225 23.18 -52.07 -26.07
C GLN A 225 24.25 -52.82 -25.29
N VAL A 226 24.27 -52.67 -23.96
CA VAL A 226 25.19 -53.41 -23.09
C VAL A 226 24.84 -54.89 -23.07
N GLY A 227 23.55 -55.25 -23.01
CA GLY A 227 23.11 -56.64 -23.08
C GLY A 227 23.48 -57.33 -24.40
N ASP A 228 23.34 -56.63 -25.53
CA ASP A 228 23.73 -57.15 -26.84
C ASP A 228 25.25 -57.42 -26.93
N LEU A 229 26.08 -56.58 -26.31
CA LEU A 229 27.53 -56.77 -26.26
C LEU A 229 27.94 -57.97 -25.40
N ASP A 230 27.23 -58.23 -24.30
CA ASP A 230 27.48 -59.39 -23.43
C ASP A 230 27.23 -60.71 -24.18
N LEU A 231 26.15 -60.76 -24.97
CA LEU A 231 25.83 -61.91 -25.83
C LEU A 231 26.88 -62.14 -26.93
N LEU A 232 27.51 -61.08 -27.43
CA LEU A 232 28.58 -61.17 -28.43
C LEU A 232 29.89 -61.66 -27.82
N ALA A 233 30.20 -61.27 -26.58
CA ALA A 233 31.38 -61.73 -25.86
C ALA A 233 31.33 -63.24 -25.58
N ASP A 234 30.16 -63.75 -25.14
CA ASP A 234 29.96 -65.19 -24.88
C ASP A 234 30.17 -66.03 -26.16
N VAL A 235 29.70 -65.55 -27.31
CA VAL A 235 29.86 -66.26 -28.60
C VAL A 235 31.32 -66.27 -29.07
N GLU A 236 32.09 -65.22 -28.76
CA GLU A 236 33.49 -65.13 -29.14
C GLU A 236 34.36 -66.05 -28.27
N GLU A 237 34.05 -66.17 -26.97
CA GLU A 237 34.71 -67.10 -26.04
C GLU A 237 34.45 -68.58 -26.43
N ASP A 238 33.21 -68.93 -26.78
CA ASP A 238 32.87 -70.27 -27.29
C ASP A 238 33.56 -70.60 -28.62
N ARG A 239 33.78 -69.61 -29.48
CA ARG A 239 34.47 -69.80 -30.77
C ARG A 239 35.97 -70.04 -30.57
N ASP A 240 36.58 -69.35 -29.62
CA ASP A 240 38.00 -69.52 -29.30
C ASP A 240 38.27 -70.86 -28.61
N LEU A 241 37.35 -71.35 -27.77
CA LEU A 241 37.40 -72.71 -27.21
C LEU A 241 37.32 -73.79 -28.30
N LEU A 242 36.50 -73.59 -29.35
CA LEU A 242 36.42 -74.53 -30.47
C LEU A 242 37.65 -74.49 -31.39
N ALA A 243 38.36 -73.36 -31.45
CA ALA A 243 39.58 -73.21 -32.24
C ALA A 243 40.81 -73.91 -31.62
N GLU A 244 40.84 -74.18 -30.30
CA GLU A 244 41.90 -74.97 -29.66
C GLU A 244 41.77 -76.49 -29.89
N PHE A 245 40.60 -76.98 -30.32
CA PHE A 245 40.34 -78.42 -30.52
C PHE A 245 40.47 -78.90 -31.98
N LEU A 246 40.84 -78.00 -32.91
CA LEU A 246 41.05 -78.28 -34.34
C LEU A 246 42.52 -78.16 -34.73
#